data_AF-A0A8D1XU98-F1
#
_entry.id   AF-A0A8D1XU98-F1
#
_cell.length_a   1.000
_cell.length_b   1.000
_cell.length_c   1.000
_cell.angle_alpha   90.00
_cell.angle_beta   90.00
_cell.angle_gamma   90.00
#
_symmetry.space_group_name_H-M   'P 1'
#
loop_
_entity.id
_entity.type
_entity.pdbx_description
1 polymer ?
#
loop_
_entity_poly.entity_id
_entity_poly.type
_entity_poly.pdbx_seq_one_letter_code
_entity_poly.pdbx_strand_id
1 'polypeptide(L)'
;MAKDVESLALCLRALLSENMHRLDATVPPLPFREEVYASSRRLRIGYYESDNLTQPSPSMTRAVRLTSKLLQDAGHQLIPFSVPRIEYAFIHLFTGGLYADGGATLLEKLKGDIVDPSMQGLVSQLRLPDPVKRFLAGILRFTEPLTSQLLEELRGVGTPKKLWEQHTAVEEYQQEFIAKWRSLDLDVLLAPALGPAFYIGYPAKAARSSFYLALYNLLNFPAGVVPVTTVTPQDEEELAFYRGYYGDGSDKNFQEAVSGSVGLPVTVQCIALPWEEELCLRFMKEVETLVKDQGGPK
;
A
#
# COMPACT_ATOMS: atom_id res chain seq x y z
N MET A 1 -10.13 -10.39 -7.30
CA MET A 1 -9.10 -11.37 -6.89
C MET A 1 -9.28 -12.64 -7.70
N ALA A 2 -8.20 -13.26 -8.15
CA ALA A 2 -8.20 -14.50 -8.93
C ALA A 2 -6.83 -15.20 -8.84
N LYS A 3 -6.68 -16.37 -9.45
CA LYS A 3 -5.42 -17.15 -9.47
C LYS A 3 -4.40 -16.65 -10.48
N ASP A 4 -4.85 -15.93 -11.50
CA ASP A 4 -4.03 -15.40 -12.58
C ASP A 4 -4.57 -14.04 -13.05
N VAL A 5 -3.71 -13.28 -13.72
CA VAL A 5 -4.03 -11.91 -14.18
C VAL A 5 -5.10 -11.91 -15.28
N GLU A 6 -5.15 -12.93 -16.14
CA GLU A 6 -6.18 -13.05 -17.17
C GLU A 6 -7.59 -13.17 -16.57
N SER A 7 -7.74 -13.92 -15.48
CA SER A 7 -8.99 -14.03 -14.73
C SER A 7 -9.41 -12.69 -14.11
N LEU A 8 -8.45 -11.86 -13.68
CA LEU A 8 -8.74 -10.49 -13.23
C LEU A 8 -9.24 -9.62 -14.39
N ALA A 9 -8.57 -9.67 -15.53
CA ALA A 9 -8.98 -8.92 -16.73
C ALA A 9 -10.36 -9.35 -17.23
N LEU A 10 -10.65 -10.65 -17.26
CA LEU A 10 -11.95 -11.20 -17.60
C LEU A 10 -13.06 -10.67 -16.67
N CYS A 11 -12.81 -10.66 -15.36
CA CYS A 11 -13.76 -10.15 -14.39
C CYS A 11 -14.02 -8.66 -14.58
N LEU A 12 -12.97 -7.84 -14.71
CA LEU A 12 -13.11 -6.40 -14.92
C LEU A 12 -13.85 -6.09 -16.24
N ARG A 13 -13.51 -6.79 -17.33
CA ARG A 13 -14.20 -6.73 -18.61
C ARG A 13 -15.69 -7.01 -18.49
N ALA A 14 -16.08 -8.01 -17.70
CA ALA A 14 -17.50 -8.35 -17.51
C ALA A 14 -18.24 -7.29 -16.67
N LEU A 15 -17.56 -6.67 -15.72
CA LEU A 15 -18.13 -5.63 -14.85
C LEU A 15 -18.28 -4.29 -15.57
N LEU A 16 -17.32 -3.91 -16.43
CA LEU A 16 -17.37 -2.71 -17.28
C LEU A 16 -18.30 -2.93 -18.49
N SER A 17 -19.58 -3.18 -18.21
CA SER A 17 -20.62 -3.45 -19.20
C SER A 17 -21.76 -2.44 -19.11
N GLU A 18 -22.55 -2.34 -20.19
CA GLU A 18 -23.75 -1.50 -20.22
C GLU A 18 -24.70 -1.77 -19.04
N ASN A 19 -24.80 -3.01 -18.58
CA ASN A 19 -25.67 -3.37 -17.46
C ASN A 19 -25.23 -2.69 -16.16
N MET A 20 -23.93 -2.64 -15.88
CA MET A 20 -23.41 -1.97 -14.69
C MET A 20 -23.69 -0.47 -14.73
N HIS A 21 -23.42 0.17 -15.87
CA HIS A 21 -23.66 1.61 -16.05
C HIS A 21 -25.14 2.00 -16.03
N ARG A 22 -26.05 1.07 -16.37
CA ARG A 22 -27.51 1.26 -16.21
C ARG A 22 -27.96 1.13 -14.76
N LEU A 23 -27.34 0.23 -13.99
CA LEU A 23 -27.65 0.02 -12.58
C LEU A 23 -27.15 1.17 -11.71
N ASP A 24 -25.98 1.72 -12.03
CA ASP A 24 -25.39 2.84 -11.30
C ASP A 24 -24.84 3.91 -12.25
N ALA A 25 -25.61 4.98 -12.41
CA ALA A 25 -25.25 6.12 -13.26
C ALA A 25 -24.18 7.04 -12.63
N THR A 26 -23.76 6.79 -11.38
CA THR A 26 -22.68 7.55 -10.74
C THR A 26 -21.30 7.04 -11.13
N VAL A 27 -21.21 5.82 -11.69
CA VAL A 27 -19.97 5.25 -12.23
C VAL A 27 -19.74 5.74 -13.66
N PRO A 28 -18.56 6.30 -13.99
CA PRO A 28 -18.25 6.71 -15.36
C PRO A 28 -18.38 5.53 -16.34
N PRO A 29 -19.05 5.71 -17.51
CA PRO A 29 -19.26 4.64 -18.49
C PRO A 29 -18.01 4.40 -19.34
N LEU A 30 -16.93 3.93 -18.71
CA LEU A 30 -15.66 3.58 -19.36
C LEU A 30 -15.65 2.08 -19.72
N PRO A 31 -15.63 1.71 -21.01
CA PRO A 31 -15.52 0.32 -21.41
C PRO A 31 -14.09 -0.20 -21.21
N PHE A 32 -13.96 -1.53 -21.07
CA PHE A 32 -12.64 -2.17 -21.01
C PHE A 32 -11.87 -2.01 -22.33
N ARG A 33 -10.69 -1.36 -22.27
CA ARG A 33 -9.81 -1.09 -23.42
C ARG A 33 -8.89 -2.27 -23.74
N GLU A 34 -9.38 -3.17 -24.60
CA GLU A 34 -8.62 -4.35 -25.04
C GLU A 34 -7.28 -4.01 -25.68
N GLU A 35 -7.23 -2.92 -26.44
CA GLU A 35 -6.02 -2.47 -27.12
C GLU A 35 -4.91 -2.06 -26.14
N VAL A 36 -5.29 -1.54 -24.97
CA VAL A 36 -4.33 -1.20 -23.90
C VAL A 36 -3.87 -2.47 -23.21
N TYR A 37 -4.80 -3.37 -22.87
CA TYR A 37 -4.49 -4.63 -22.19
C TYR A 37 -3.60 -5.56 -23.03
N ALA A 38 -3.88 -5.67 -24.33
CA ALA A 38 -3.17 -6.54 -25.27
C ALA A 38 -1.85 -5.95 -25.78
N SER A 39 -1.52 -4.70 -25.43
CA SER A 39 -0.33 -4.01 -25.92
C SER A 39 0.96 -4.66 -25.42
N SER A 40 1.86 -5.00 -26.34
CA SER A 40 3.21 -5.50 -26.05
C SER A 40 4.28 -4.41 -26.12
N ARG A 41 3.89 -3.13 -26.14
CA ARG A 41 4.85 -2.01 -26.18
C ARG A 41 5.79 -2.06 -24.99
N ARG A 42 7.04 -1.64 -25.19
CA ARG A 42 8.01 -1.46 -24.08
C ARG A 42 7.50 -0.38 -23.14
N LEU A 43 7.47 -0.70 -21.85
CA LEU A 43 7.10 0.21 -20.78
C LEU A 43 8.30 0.96 -20.19
N ARG A 44 8.03 2.19 -19.74
CA ARG A 44 8.88 2.97 -18.83
C ARG A 44 8.38 2.76 -17.41
N ILE A 45 9.10 1.98 -16.64
CA ILE A 45 8.67 1.44 -15.35
C ILE A 45 9.43 2.18 -14.25
N GLY A 46 8.71 2.98 -13.46
CA GLY A 46 9.24 3.47 -12.20
C GLY A 46 9.43 2.31 -11.24
N TYR A 47 10.45 2.32 -10.40
CA TYR A 47 10.54 1.33 -9.32
C TYR A 47 11.19 1.89 -8.05
N TYR A 48 10.79 1.37 -6.90
CA TYR A 48 11.46 1.62 -5.62
C TYR A 48 11.52 0.35 -4.79
N GLU A 49 12.60 0.18 -4.02
CA GLU A 49 12.77 -0.98 -3.13
C GLU A 49 12.19 -0.73 -1.74
N SER A 50 12.09 0.55 -1.33
CA SER A 50 11.57 0.97 -0.04
C SER A 50 10.86 2.30 -0.17
N ASP A 51 9.79 2.48 0.61
CA ASP A 51 9.07 3.74 0.74
C ASP A 51 9.76 4.73 1.71
N ASN A 52 10.82 4.28 2.41
CA ASN A 52 11.51 4.98 3.51
C ASN A 52 10.66 5.25 4.76
N LEU A 53 9.48 4.64 4.88
CA LEU A 53 8.64 4.67 6.09
C LEU A 53 8.69 3.32 6.82
N THR A 54 8.55 2.22 6.10
CA THR A 54 8.72 0.88 6.68
C THR A 54 9.86 0.20 5.95
N GLN A 55 10.89 -0.26 6.67
CA GLN A 55 11.95 -1.04 6.02
C GLN A 55 11.32 -2.32 5.44
N PRO A 56 11.52 -2.62 4.15
CA PRO A 56 11.04 -3.87 3.57
C PRO A 56 11.77 -5.06 4.20
N SER A 57 11.10 -6.22 4.29
CA SER A 57 11.80 -7.46 4.65
C SER A 57 12.82 -7.82 3.55
N PRO A 58 13.84 -8.65 3.86
CA PRO A 58 14.80 -9.11 2.84
C PRO A 58 14.12 -9.75 1.63
N SER A 59 13.08 -10.56 1.88
CA SER A 59 12.31 -11.21 0.83
C SER A 59 11.51 -10.23 -0.03
N MET A 60 10.90 -9.18 0.55
CA MET A 60 10.25 -8.08 -0.20
C MET A 60 11.26 -7.35 -1.11
N THR A 61 12.42 -7.01 -0.56
CA THR A 61 13.50 -6.33 -1.30
C THR A 61 13.97 -7.19 -2.48
N ARG A 62 14.20 -8.47 -2.23
CA ARG A 62 14.62 -9.44 -3.24
C ARG A 62 13.55 -9.62 -4.32
N ALA A 63 12.28 -9.66 -3.96
CA ALA A 63 11.17 -9.79 -4.91
C ALA A 63 11.12 -8.62 -5.90
N VAL A 64 11.29 -7.37 -5.42
CA VAL A 64 11.38 -6.21 -6.31
C VAL A 64 12.62 -6.27 -7.19
N ARG A 65 13.80 -6.55 -6.62
CA ARG A 65 15.05 -6.66 -7.40
C ARG A 65 15.00 -7.72 -8.49
N LEU A 66 14.47 -8.90 -8.17
CA LEU A 66 14.24 -9.99 -9.12
C LEU A 66 13.34 -9.50 -10.27
N THR A 67 12.20 -8.92 -9.93
CA THR A 67 11.21 -8.46 -10.91
C THR A 67 11.77 -7.34 -11.79
N SER A 68 12.45 -6.35 -11.20
CA SER A 68 13.12 -5.27 -11.93
C SER A 68 14.15 -5.81 -12.94
N LYS A 69 14.93 -6.82 -12.54
CA LYS A 69 15.90 -7.45 -13.43
C LYS A 69 15.21 -8.16 -14.59
N LEU A 70 14.19 -8.96 -14.34
CA LEU A 70 13.45 -9.66 -15.38
C LEU A 70 12.81 -8.69 -16.39
N LEU A 71 12.22 -7.60 -15.90
CA LEU A 71 11.65 -6.56 -16.75
C LEU A 71 12.72 -5.85 -17.60
N GLN A 72 13.89 -5.57 -17.02
CA GLN A 72 15.02 -4.99 -17.75
C GLN A 72 15.54 -5.93 -18.83
N ASP A 73 15.70 -7.23 -18.51
CA ASP A 73 16.14 -8.26 -19.45
C ASP A 73 15.13 -8.45 -20.61
N ALA A 74 13.84 -8.25 -20.35
CA ALA A 74 12.78 -8.21 -21.36
C ALA A 74 12.77 -6.93 -22.22
N GLY A 75 13.64 -5.96 -21.94
CA GLY A 75 13.83 -4.74 -22.72
C GLY A 75 12.98 -3.55 -22.27
N HIS A 76 12.38 -3.60 -21.08
CA HIS A 76 11.73 -2.44 -20.47
C HIS A 76 12.75 -1.46 -19.88
N GLN A 77 12.35 -0.20 -19.76
CA GLN A 77 13.18 0.82 -19.12
C GLN A 77 12.81 0.93 -17.63
N LEU A 78 13.78 0.69 -16.75
CA LEU A 78 13.59 0.81 -15.30
C LEU A 78 14.16 2.15 -14.82
N ILE A 79 13.33 2.92 -14.12
CA ILE A 79 13.65 4.28 -13.66
C ILE A 79 13.49 4.32 -12.14
N PRO A 80 14.55 4.62 -11.36
CA PRO A 80 14.42 4.77 -9.92
C PRO A 80 13.39 5.86 -9.56
N PHE A 81 12.43 5.50 -8.73
CA PHE A 81 11.39 6.39 -8.22
C PHE A 81 11.57 6.57 -6.71
N SER A 82 11.23 7.75 -6.19
CA SER A 82 11.17 7.98 -4.75
C SER A 82 9.81 8.52 -4.38
N VAL A 83 9.19 8.00 -3.33
CA VAL A 83 7.87 8.47 -2.91
C VAL A 83 8.02 9.86 -2.27
N PRO A 84 7.30 10.90 -2.75
CA PRO A 84 7.37 12.22 -2.15
C PRO A 84 6.74 12.21 -0.75
N ARG A 85 7.41 12.87 0.22
CA ARG A 85 6.87 13.19 1.56
C ARG A 85 6.12 12.04 2.25
N ILE A 86 6.68 10.82 2.25
CA ILE A 86 6.00 9.60 2.72
C ILE A 86 5.45 9.70 4.15
N GLU A 87 6.21 10.27 5.09
CA GLU A 87 5.77 10.43 6.48
C GLU A 87 4.55 11.35 6.57
N TYR A 88 4.57 12.46 5.83
CA TYR A 88 3.46 13.41 5.76
C TYR A 88 2.21 12.74 5.17
N ALA A 89 2.37 11.95 4.11
CA ALA A 89 1.29 11.21 3.49
C ALA A 89 0.68 10.17 4.44
N PHE A 90 1.50 9.46 5.22
CA PHE A 90 1.03 8.45 6.16
C PHE A 90 0.34 9.07 7.39
N ILE A 91 1.02 9.99 8.06
CA ILE A 91 0.56 10.58 9.32
C ILE A 91 -0.61 11.52 9.03
N HIS A 92 -0.34 12.59 8.30
CA HIS A 92 -1.31 13.67 8.19
C HIS A 92 -2.40 13.31 7.19
N LEU A 93 -2.06 12.92 5.97
CA LEU A 93 -3.08 12.74 4.92
C LEU A 93 -3.92 11.48 5.12
N PHE A 94 -3.27 10.32 5.26
CA PHE A 94 -3.95 9.04 5.39
C PHE A 94 -4.58 8.85 6.78
N THR A 95 -3.79 8.94 7.86
CA THR A 95 -4.32 8.71 9.22
C THR A 95 -5.27 9.83 9.64
N GLY A 96 -4.90 11.10 9.42
CA GLY A 96 -5.75 12.25 9.72
C GLY A 96 -7.04 12.29 8.90
N GLY A 97 -7.01 11.79 7.65
CA GLY A 97 -8.22 11.62 6.83
C GLY A 97 -9.10 10.46 7.31
N LEU A 98 -8.52 9.30 7.60
CA LEU A 98 -9.24 8.10 8.03
C LEU A 98 -9.94 8.29 9.38
N TYR A 99 -9.32 9.03 10.30
CA TYR A 99 -9.85 9.32 11.63
C TYR A 99 -10.21 10.80 11.79
N ALA A 100 -10.68 11.45 10.73
CA ALA A 100 -10.98 12.88 10.75
C ALA A 100 -12.00 13.29 11.83
N ASP A 101 -12.90 12.38 12.23
CA ASP A 101 -13.87 12.57 13.32
C ASP A 101 -13.38 12.04 14.69
N GLY A 102 -12.08 11.73 14.81
CA GLY A 102 -11.49 11.12 16.00
C GLY A 102 -11.91 9.67 16.23
N GLY A 103 -12.49 9.02 15.21
CA GLY A 103 -13.03 7.67 15.28
C GLY A 103 -14.44 7.58 15.89
N ALA A 104 -15.13 8.72 16.08
CA ALA A 104 -16.45 8.75 16.70
C ALA A 104 -17.47 7.87 15.98
N THR A 105 -17.54 7.95 14.65
CA THR A 105 -18.45 7.15 13.81
C THR A 105 -18.16 5.65 13.93
N LEU A 106 -16.87 5.26 13.94
CA LEU A 106 -16.47 3.87 14.12
C LEU A 106 -16.84 3.35 15.51
N LEU A 107 -16.55 4.13 16.56
CA LEU A 107 -16.84 3.76 17.95
C LEU A 107 -18.34 3.64 18.22
N GLU A 108 -19.17 4.45 17.56
CA GLU A 108 -20.63 4.33 17.64
C GLU A 108 -21.11 2.97 17.13
N LYS A 109 -20.57 2.50 16.00
CA LYS A 109 -20.93 1.19 15.43
C LYS A 109 -20.50 0.00 16.30
N LEU A 110 -19.45 0.16 17.11
CA LEU A 110 -18.95 -0.86 18.02
C LEU A 110 -19.62 -0.82 19.41
N LYS A 111 -20.58 0.09 19.63
CA LYS A 111 -21.19 0.28 20.95
C LYS A 111 -22.07 -0.93 21.31
N GLY A 112 -21.74 -1.57 22.43
CA GLY A 112 -22.48 -2.72 22.95
C GLY A 112 -22.09 -4.05 22.31
N ASP A 113 -21.12 -4.05 21.40
CA ASP A 113 -20.61 -5.25 20.74
C ASP A 113 -19.27 -5.71 21.33
N ILE A 114 -18.88 -6.94 21.02
CA ILE A 114 -17.59 -7.51 21.38
C ILE A 114 -16.54 -6.93 20.44
N VAL A 115 -15.52 -6.27 21.01
CA VAL A 115 -14.36 -5.82 20.24
C VAL A 115 -13.39 -6.99 20.13
N ASP A 116 -13.18 -7.46 18.90
CA ASP A 116 -12.22 -8.52 18.62
C ASP A 116 -10.80 -8.13 19.10
N PRO A 117 -10.02 -9.06 19.70
CA PRO A 117 -8.66 -8.79 20.16
C PRO A 117 -7.74 -8.17 19.10
N SER A 118 -7.94 -8.50 17.82
CA SER A 118 -7.15 -7.93 16.72
C SER A 118 -7.33 -6.41 16.57
N MET A 119 -8.47 -5.85 16.96
CA MET A 119 -8.76 -4.42 16.86
C MET A 119 -8.68 -3.69 18.20
N GLN A 120 -8.51 -4.43 19.30
CA GLN A 120 -8.60 -3.89 20.66
C GLN A 120 -7.62 -2.74 20.91
N GLY A 121 -6.39 -2.82 20.39
CA GLY A 121 -5.38 -1.77 20.52
C GLY A 121 -5.84 -0.44 19.93
N LEU A 122 -6.28 -0.46 18.67
CA LEU A 122 -6.82 0.72 17.97
C LEU A 122 -8.04 1.29 18.69
N VAL A 123 -9.03 0.44 18.99
CA VAL A 123 -10.27 0.87 19.65
C VAL A 123 -9.99 1.49 21.02
N SER A 124 -9.02 0.94 21.77
CA SER A 124 -8.62 1.50 23.07
C SER A 124 -8.02 2.90 22.92
N GLN A 125 -7.16 3.11 21.91
CA GLN A 125 -6.60 4.43 21.62
C GLN A 125 -7.67 5.44 21.20
N LEU A 126 -8.60 5.05 20.32
CA LEU A 126 -9.69 5.91 19.87
C LEU A 126 -10.60 6.34 21.03
N ARG A 127 -10.89 5.43 21.97
CA ARG A 127 -11.72 5.70 23.16
C ARG A 127 -11.08 6.63 24.19
N LEU A 128 -9.77 6.89 24.11
CA LEU A 128 -9.12 7.83 25.03
C LEU A 128 -9.67 9.25 24.84
N PRO A 129 -9.97 9.99 25.92
CA PRO A 129 -10.33 11.40 25.80
C PRO A 129 -9.19 12.23 25.19
N ASP A 130 -9.52 13.23 24.38
CA ASP A 130 -8.52 14.05 23.69
C ASP A 130 -7.46 14.71 24.60
N PRO A 131 -7.78 15.20 25.81
CA PRO A 131 -6.75 15.72 26.72
C PRO A 131 -5.71 14.65 27.11
N VAL A 132 -6.14 13.39 27.22
CA VAL A 132 -5.25 12.26 27.52
C VAL A 132 -4.39 11.94 26.31
N LYS A 133 -4.99 11.87 25.11
CA LYS A 133 -4.23 11.68 23.84
C LYS A 133 -3.14 12.74 23.70
N ARG A 134 -3.48 14.01 23.90
CA ARG A 134 -2.54 15.15 23.82
C ARG A 134 -1.42 15.08 24.86
N PHE A 135 -1.74 14.71 26.10
CA PHE A 135 -0.73 14.54 27.14
C PHE A 135 0.27 13.44 26.79
N LEU A 136 -0.23 12.27 26.37
CA LEU A 136 0.60 11.15 25.94
C LEU A 136 1.44 11.49 24.71
N ALA A 137 0.87 12.19 23.73
CA ALA A 137 1.60 12.67 22.56
C ALA A 137 2.75 13.61 22.95
N GLY A 138 2.53 14.49 23.93
CA GLY A 138 3.56 15.37 24.49
C GLY A 138 4.73 14.63 25.13
N ILE A 139 4.46 13.52 25.83
CA ILE A 139 5.50 12.64 26.41
C ILE A 139 6.29 11.96 25.30
N LEU A 140 5.58 11.37 24.33
CA LEU A 140 6.19 10.57 23.26
C LEU A 140 6.96 11.41 22.23
N ARG A 141 6.76 12.73 22.19
CA ARG A 141 7.36 13.65 21.21
C ARG A 141 8.89 13.50 21.07
N PHE A 142 9.58 13.19 22.17
CA PHE A 142 11.05 13.10 22.18
C PHE A 142 11.60 11.69 22.00
N THR A 143 10.81 10.66 22.28
CA THR A 143 11.25 9.26 22.24
C THR A 143 10.70 8.50 21.04
N GLU A 144 9.44 8.77 20.66
CA GLU A 144 8.73 8.15 19.54
C GLU A 144 7.93 9.20 18.76
N PRO A 145 8.61 10.03 17.94
CA PRO A 145 7.97 11.17 17.27
C PRO A 145 6.87 10.77 16.29
N LEU A 146 6.95 9.58 15.68
CA LEU A 146 5.92 9.08 14.77
C LEU A 146 4.64 8.72 15.55
N THR A 147 4.76 7.94 16.64
CA THR A 147 3.65 7.56 17.52
C THR A 147 3.00 8.80 18.14
N SER A 148 3.80 9.79 18.54
CA SER A 148 3.33 11.09 19.03
C SER A 148 2.41 11.78 18.01
N GLN A 149 2.84 11.89 16.76
CA GLN A 149 2.06 12.54 15.71
C GLN A 149 0.80 11.75 15.35
N LEU A 150 0.88 10.42 15.24
CA LEU A 150 -0.29 9.58 14.99
C LEU A 150 -1.35 9.78 16.09
N LEU A 151 -0.95 9.85 17.35
CA LEU A 151 -1.88 10.06 18.46
C LEU A 151 -2.56 11.43 18.43
N GLU A 152 -1.87 12.46 17.91
CA GLU A 152 -2.48 13.77 17.66
C GLU A 152 -3.52 13.69 16.54
N GLU A 153 -3.23 12.97 15.44
CA GLU A 153 -4.19 12.77 14.34
C GLU A 153 -5.45 12.00 14.77
N LEU A 154 -5.33 11.05 15.72
CA LEU A 154 -6.47 10.31 16.28
C LEU A 154 -7.43 11.17 17.13
N ARG A 155 -7.14 12.46 17.34
CA ARG A 155 -8.07 13.43 17.93
C ARG A 155 -9.07 13.98 16.90
N GLY A 156 -8.83 13.73 15.62
CA GLY A 156 -9.63 14.25 14.52
C GLY A 156 -9.38 15.73 14.20
N VAL A 157 -9.90 16.15 13.06
CA VAL A 157 -9.73 17.51 12.53
C VAL A 157 -10.61 18.54 13.26
N GLY A 158 -11.68 18.09 13.92
CA GLY A 158 -12.53 18.86 14.82
C GLY A 158 -13.48 19.89 14.20
N THR A 159 -13.22 20.38 12.98
CA THR A 159 -14.11 21.34 12.28
C THR A 159 -14.25 21.01 10.79
N PRO A 160 -15.40 21.32 10.16
CA PRO A 160 -15.57 21.14 8.71
C PRO A 160 -14.55 21.92 7.88
N LYS A 161 -14.13 23.12 8.33
CA LYS A 161 -13.08 23.88 7.64
C LYS A 161 -11.77 23.09 7.55
N LYS A 162 -11.32 22.52 8.67
CA LYS A 162 -10.10 21.70 8.71
C LYS A 162 -10.26 20.40 7.91
N LEU A 163 -11.46 19.84 7.85
CA LEU A 163 -11.74 18.70 6.98
C LEU A 163 -11.58 19.07 5.49
N TRP A 164 -12.06 20.26 5.08
CA TRP A 164 -11.86 20.74 3.71
C TRP A 164 -10.40 21.04 3.42
N GLU A 165 -9.68 21.68 4.35
CA GLU A 165 -8.22 21.88 4.22
C GLU A 165 -7.48 20.54 4.07
N GLN A 166 -7.90 19.52 4.82
CA GLN A 166 -7.37 18.16 4.72
C GLN A 166 -7.63 17.55 3.33
N HIS A 167 -8.85 17.65 2.80
CA HIS A 167 -9.16 17.16 1.46
C HIS A 167 -8.34 17.89 0.38
N THR A 168 -8.20 19.21 0.47
CA THR A 168 -7.33 19.99 -0.43
C THR A 168 -5.88 19.49 -0.35
N ALA A 169 -5.35 19.22 0.84
CA ALA A 169 -3.98 18.73 1.00
C ALA A 169 -3.79 17.32 0.38
N VAL A 170 -4.81 16.47 0.42
CA VAL A 170 -4.81 15.17 -0.28
C VAL A 170 -4.76 15.38 -1.80
N GLU A 171 -5.60 16.26 -2.35
CA GLU A 171 -5.61 16.57 -3.79
C GLU A 171 -4.27 17.16 -4.24
N GLU A 172 -3.69 18.07 -3.47
CA GLU A 172 -2.35 18.63 -3.75
C GLU A 172 -1.27 17.56 -3.76
N TYR A 173 -1.31 16.61 -2.82
CA TYR A 173 -0.38 15.48 -2.78
C TYR A 173 -0.55 14.54 -3.97
N GLN A 174 -1.79 14.27 -4.39
CA GLN A 174 -2.06 13.51 -5.61
C GLN A 174 -1.46 14.21 -6.83
N GLN A 175 -1.63 15.53 -6.96
CA GLN A 175 -1.05 16.28 -8.07
C GLN A 175 0.49 16.31 -8.02
N GLU A 176 1.11 16.43 -6.84
CA GLU A 176 2.57 16.34 -6.68
C GLU A 176 3.08 14.97 -7.14
N PHE A 177 2.42 13.89 -6.74
CA PHE A 177 2.80 12.53 -7.13
C PHE A 177 2.67 12.33 -8.65
N ILE A 178 1.56 12.77 -9.25
CA ILE A 178 1.33 12.73 -10.71
C ILE A 178 2.35 13.59 -11.45
N ALA A 179 2.67 14.79 -10.95
CA ALA A 179 3.65 15.67 -11.56
C ALA A 179 5.04 15.01 -11.58
N LYS A 180 5.44 14.39 -10.47
CA LYS A 180 6.69 13.61 -10.40
C LYS A 180 6.68 12.44 -11.37
N TRP A 181 5.61 11.66 -11.40
CA TRP A 181 5.41 10.56 -12.35
C TRP A 181 5.60 11.02 -13.80
N ARG A 182 4.94 12.12 -14.19
CA ARG A 182 5.04 12.71 -15.53
C ARG A 182 6.42 13.28 -15.83
N SER A 183 7.11 13.86 -14.85
CA SER A 183 8.48 14.39 -15.03
C SER A 183 9.51 13.33 -15.41
N LEU A 184 9.23 12.08 -15.03
CA LEU A 184 10.05 10.90 -15.35
C LEU A 184 9.52 10.13 -16.58
N ASP A 185 8.39 10.58 -17.13
CA ASP A 185 7.69 9.96 -18.27
C ASP A 185 7.41 8.47 -17.99
N LEU A 186 6.82 8.16 -16.83
CA LEU A 186 6.51 6.78 -16.44
C LEU A 186 5.20 6.30 -17.07
N ASP A 187 5.15 5.03 -17.43
CA ASP A 187 3.93 4.33 -17.80
C ASP A 187 3.26 3.68 -16.59
N VAL A 188 4.08 3.04 -15.74
CA VAL A 188 3.67 2.24 -14.57
C VAL A 188 4.74 2.30 -13.48
N LEU A 189 4.39 1.84 -12.28
CA LEU A 189 5.28 1.82 -11.12
C LEU A 189 5.28 0.43 -10.48
N LEU A 190 6.48 -0.11 -10.26
CA LEU A 190 6.76 -1.33 -9.52
C LEU A 190 7.13 -0.98 -8.07
N ALA A 191 6.45 -1.59 -7.12
CA ALA A 191 6.69 -1.34 -5.70
C ALA A 191 6.73 -2.64 -4.88
N PRO A 192 7.32 -2.63 -3.68
CA PRO A 192 7.22 -3.74 -2.75
C PRO A 192 5.77 -3.91 -2.33
N ALA A 193 5.26 -5.14 -2.28
CA ALA A 193 3.99 -5.45 -1.65
C ALA A 193 4.24 -5.92 -0.21
N LEU A 194 3.33 -5.58 0.70
CA LEU A 194 3.42 -6.02 2.08
C LEU A 194 3.44 -7.56 2.14
N GLY A 195 4.49 -8.13 2.72
CA GLY A 195 4.64 -9.56 2.90
C GLY A 195 5.93 -9.95 3.63
N PRO A 196 6.19 -11.25 3.84
CA PRO A 196 5.27 -12.39 3.70
C PRO A 196 4.08 -12.32 4.68
N ALA A 197 3.21 -13.32 4.66
CA ALA A 197 2.01 -13.34 5.53
C ALA A 197 2.39 -13.25 7.02
N PHE A 198 1.66 -12.42 7.76
CA PHE A 198 1.92 -12.19 9.18
C PHE A 198 1.39 -13.33 10.05
N TYR A 199 2.02 -13.55 11.21
CA TYR A 199 1.41 -14.30 12.29
C TYR A 199 0.07 -13.70 12.74
N ILE A 200 -0.84 -14.58 13.15
CA ILE A 200 -2.15 -14.18 13.70
C ILE A 200 -1.93 -13.23 14.90
N GLY A 201 -2.64 -12.11 14.91
CA GLY A 201 -2.57 -11.09 15.96
C GLY A 201 -1.49 -10.02 15.78
N TYR A 202 -0.64 -10.12 14.75
CA TYR A 202 0.35 -9.08 14.42
C TYR A 202 -0.11 -7.96 13.49
N PRO A 203 -1.12 -8.11 12.58
CA PRO A 203 -1.50 -7.03 11.66
C PRO A 203 -1.76 -5.67 12.33
N ALA A 204 -2.46 -5.64 13.47
CA ALA A 204 -2.69 -4.40 14.20
C ALA A 204 -1.46 -3.86 14.94
N LYS A 205 -0.51 -4.73 15.31
CA LYS A 205 0.74 -4.35 15.98
C LYS A 205 1.77 -3.76 15.02
N ALA A 206 1.72 -4.15 13.75
CA ALA A 206 2.60 -3.71 12.67
C ALA A 206 1.85 -2.84 11.64
N ALA A 207 0.82 -2.11 12.06
CA ALA A 207 -0.10 -1.40 11.17
C ALA A 207 0.58 -0.40 10.22
N ARG A 208 1.70 0.23 10.62
CA ARG A 208 2.49 1.14 9.76
C ARG A 208 2.91 0.48 8.44
N SER A 209 3.25 -0.81 8.47
CA SER A 209 3.69 -1.56 7.28
C SER A 209 2.59 -1.69 6.21
N SER A 210 1.31 -1.55 6.58
CA SER A 210 0.20 -1.53 5.62
C SER A 210 0.23 -0.33 4.68
N PHE A 211 1.01 0.71 4.99
CA PHE A 211 1.09 1.90 4.14
C PHE A 211 1.72 1.64 2.77
N TYR A 212 2.52 0.57 2.62
CA TYR A 212 2.93 0.08 1.30
C TYR A 212 1.75 -0.08 0.34
N LEU A 213 0.62 -0.57 0.85
CA LEU A 213 -0.62 -0.75 0.08
C LEU A 213 -1.49 0.53 0.17
N ALA A 214 -1.62 1.09 1.38
CA ALA A 214 -2.58 2.15 1.64
C ALA A 214 -2.23 3.51 1.01
N LEU A 215 -0.96 3.72 0.64
CA LEU A 215 -0.54 4.86 -0.17
C LEU A 215 -1.36 4.98 -1.46
N TYR A 216 -1.65 3.86 -2.13
CA TYR A 216 -2.38 3.88 -3.40
C TYR A 216 -3.89 4.07 -3.21
N ASN A 217 -4.43 3.81 -2.01
CA ASN A 217 -5.78 4.24 -1.63
C ASN A 217 -5.83 5.77 -1.47
N LEU A 218 -4.83 6.36 -0.81
CA LEU A 218 -4.71 7.82 -0.66
C LEU A 218 -4.59 8.51 -2.03
N LEU A 219 -3.80 7.92 -2.93
CA LEU A 219 -3.61 8.45 -4.28
C LEU A 219 -4.81 8.18 -5.21
N ASN A 220 -5.66 7.22 -4.87
CA ASN A 220 -6.72 6.68 -5.73
C ASN A 220 -6.18 6.18 -7.09
N PHE A 221 -5.10 5.40 -7.03
CA PHE A 221 -4.45 4.82 -8.21
C PHE A 221 -4.80 3.33 -8.33
N PRO A 222 -5.00 2.80 -9.54
CA PRO A 222 -5.13 1.36 -9.73
C PRO A 222 -3.82 0.67 -9.31
N ALA A 223 -3.94 -0.27 -8.39
CA ALA A 223 -2.84 -1.08 -7.89
C ALA A 223 -3.27 -2.55 -7.80
N GLY A 224 -2.42 -3.44 -8.30
CA GLY A 224 -2.60 -4.89 -8.20
C GLY A 224 -1.34 -5.58 -7.72
N VAL A 225 -1.48 -6.81 -7.21
CA VAL A 225 -0.36 -7.60 -6.70
C VAL A 225 -0.19 -8.89 -7.49
N VAL A 226 1.07 -9.28 -7.71
CA VAL A 226 1.44 -10.52 -8.42
C VAL A 226 2.46 -11.29 -7.57
N PRO A 227 2.25 -12.59 -7.30
CA PRO A 227 3.27 -13.45 -6.67
C PRO A 227 4.47 -13.63 -7.58
N VAL A 228 5.69 -13.42 -7.05
CA VAL A 228 6.92 -13.48 -7.87
C VAL A 228 7.98 -14.45 -7.34
N THR A 229 7.96 -14.76 -6.04
CA THR A 229 8.90 -15.68 -5.40
C THR A 229 8.30 -16.22 -4.10
N THR A 230 8.98 -17.18 -3.47
CA THR A 230 8.76 -17.53 -2.06
C THR A 230 9.91 -17.04 -1.19
N VAL A 231 9.70 -16.99 0.12
CA VAL A 231 10.73 -16.70 1.13
C VAL A 231 11.75 -17.85 1.17
N THR A 232 13.03 -17.51 1.16
CA THR A 232 14.16 -18.46 1.22
C THR A 232 14.77 -18.50 2.63
N PRO A 233 15.54 -19.54 2.98
CA PRO A 233 16.29 -19.56 4.25
C PRO A 233 17.24 -18.37 4.40
N GLN A 234 17.86 -17.92 3.30
CA GLN A 234 18.73 -16.74 3.30
C GLN A 234 17.96 -15.45 3.68
N ASP A 235 16.71 -15.30 3.20
CA ASP A 235 15.90 -14.13 3.58
C ASP A 235 15.60 -14.12 5.08
N GLU A 236 15.41 -15.30 5.69
CA GLU A 236 15.15 -15.47 7.12
C GLU A 236 16.42 -15.17 7.94
N GLU A 237 17.58 -15.62 7.49
CA GLU A 237 18.87 -15.29 8.12
C GLU A 237 19.15 -13.78 8.06
N GLU A 238 18.88 -13.14 6.92
CA GLU A 238 19.02 -11.70 6.76
C GLU A 238 18.01 -10.91 7.62
N LEU A 239 16.82 -11.47 7.86
CA LEU A 239 15.78 -10.85 8.68
C LEU A 239 16.25 -10.67 10.13
N ALA A 240 17.18 -11.50 10.63
CA ALA A 240 17.78 -11.34 11.96
C ALA A 240 18.51 -9.99 12.13
N PHE A 241 18.95 -9.37 11.02
CA PHE A 241 19.62 -8.07 11.01
C PHE A 241 18.66 -6.90 10.74
N TYR A 242 17.36 -7.15 10.61
CA TYR A 242 16.35 -6.10 10.47
C TYR A 242 16.37 -5.15 11.67
N ARG A 243 16.29 -3.85 11.40
CA ARG A 243 16.26 -2.79 12.43
C ARG A 243 15.03 -1.91 12.32
N GLY A 244 14.46 -1.79 11.12
CA GLY A 244 13.52 -0.74 10.79
C GLY A 244 14.21 0.61 10.66
N TYR A 245 13.45 1.61 10.19
CA TYR A 245 13.98 2.96 10.02
C TYR A 245 13.94 3.79 11.30
N TYR A 246 13.08 3.42 12.26
CA TYR A 246 12.89 4.15 13.51
C TYR A 246 13.36 3.37 14.73
N GLY A 247 13.45 2.04 14.64
CA GLY A 247 13.87 1.17 15.75
C GLY A 247 12.86 1.11 16.90
N ASP A 248 11.62 1.52 16.64
CA ASP A 248 10.53 1.58 17.61
C ASP A 248 9.79 0.23 17.77
N GLY A 249 8.74 0.21 18.59
CA GLY A 249 7.94 -0.98 18.80
C GLY A 249 7.28 -1.52 17.53
N SER A 250 6.89 -0.66 16.58
CA SER A 250 6.27 -1.12 15.33
C SER A 250 7.28 -1.77 14.39
N ASP A 251 8.55 -1.37 14.41
CA ASP A 251 9.60 -2.02 13.62
C ASP A 251 9.91 -3.42 14.15
N LYS A 252 9.99 -3.56 15.48
CA LYS A 252 10.15 -4.86 16.14
C LYS A 252 8.95 -5.78 15.87
N ASN A 253 7.73 -5.25 16.00
CA ASN A 253 6.51 -6.01 15.70
C ASN A 253 6.48 -6.47 14.24
N PHE A 254 6.96 -5.66 13.29
CA PHE A 254 7.02 -6.07 11.88
C PHE A 254 8.03 -7.20 11.67
N GLN A 255 9.23 -7.11 12.25
CA GLN A 255 10.23 -8.17 12.19
C GLN A 255 9.67 -9.50 12.75
N GLU A 256 9.05 -9.44 13.93
CA GLU A 256 8.43 -10.62 14.55
C GLU A 256 7.28 -11.16 13.69
N ALA A 257 6.46 -10.28 13.11
CA ALA A 257 5.28 -10.66 12.32
C ALA A 257 5.63 -11.51 11.10
N VAL A 258 6.78 -11.26 10.48
CA VAL A 258 7.23 -11.94 9.26
C VAL A 258 8.28 -13.02 9.49
N SER A 259 8.69 -13.26 10.74
CA SER A 259 9.64 -14.33 11.07
C SER A 259 9.05 -15.73 10.82
N GLY A 260 9.91 -16.73 10.61
CA GLY A 260 9.52 -18.11 10.37
C GLY A 260 8.73 -18.34 9.08
N SER A 261 8.98 -17.54 8.05
CA SER A 261 8.12 -17.46 6.85
C SER A 261 8.67 -18.23 5.64
N VAL A 262 9.73 -19.02 5.78
CA VAL A 262 10.34 -19.80 4.70
C VAL A 262 9.29 -20.60 3.93
N GLY A 263 9.28 -20.44 2.59
CA GLY A 263 8.33 -21.10 1.69
C GLY A 263 7.03 -20.33 1.45
N LEU A 264 6.71 -19.28 2.22
CA LEU A 264 5.52 -18.46 1.98
C LEU A 264 5.69 -17.60 0.71
N PRO A 265 4.58 -17.30 -0.01
CA PRO A 265 4.63 -16.48 -1.21
C PRO A 265 4.98 -15.02 -0.89
N VAL A 266 5.71 -14.41 -1.81
CA VAL A 266 6.11 -13.00 -1.78
C VAL A 266 5.66 -12.36 -3.10
N THR A 267 5.05 -11.19 -2.98
CA THR A 267 4.41 -10.49 -4.10
C THR A 267 5.10 -9.15 -4.34
N VAL A 268 4.84 -8.57 -5.52
CA VAL A 268 5.16 -7.18 -5.85
C VAL A 268 3.87 -6.45 -6.23
N GLN A 269 3.86 -5.13 -6.07
CA GLN A 269 2.75 -4.29 -6.51
C GLN A 269 3.05 -3.71 -7.90
N CYS A 270 2.03 -3.72 -8.75
CA CYS A 270 2.00 -3.07 -10.05
C CYS A 270 0.99 -1.94 -9.99
N ILE A 271 1.39 -0.72 -10.32
CA ILE A 271 0.57 0.48 -10.19
C ILE A 271 0.55 1.24 -11.52
N ALA A 272 -0.59 1.83 -11.87
CA ALA A 272 -0.73 2.78 -12.97
C ALA A 272 -1.38 4.09 -12.49
N LEU A 273 -1.53 5.07 -13.39
CA LEU A 273 -2.26 6.31 -13.10
C LEU A 273 -3.78 6.07 -12.98
N PRO A 274 -4.55 7.01 -12.40
CA PRO A 274 -6.01 6.88 -12.30
C PRO A 274 -6.68 6.57 -13.64
N TRP A 275 -7.66 5.66 -13.63
CA TRP A 275 -8.42 5.20 -14.81
C TRP A 275 -7.61 4.41 -15.85
N GLU A 276 -6.42 3.92 -15.48
CA GLU A 276 -5.56 3.10 -16.32
C GLU A 276 -5.50 1.65 -15.82
N GLU A 277 -6.64 1.08 -15.41
CA GLU A 277 -6.76 -0.30 -14.92
C GLU A 277 -6.25 -1.32 -15.95
N GLU A 278 -6.54 -1.14 -17.24
CA GLU A 278 -6.07 -2.06 -18.28
C GLU A 278 -4.56 -2.02 -18.47
N LEU A 279 -3.93 -0.84 -18.30
CA LEU A 279 -2.48 -0.70 -18.33
C LEU A 279 -1.85 -1.33 -17.08
N CYS A 280 -2.48 -1.17 -15.92
CA CYS A 280 -2.07 -1.84 -14.68
C CYS A 280 -2.14 -3.37 -14.87
N LEU A 281 -3.23 -3.91 -15.41
CA LEU A 281 -3.39 -5.33 -15.71
C LEU A 281 -2.40 -5.82 -16.77
N ARG A 282 -2.12 -5.03 -17.80
CA ARG A 282 -1.08 -5.32 -18.81
C ARG A 282 0.30 -5.42 -18.17
N PHE A 283 0.61 -4.55 -17.22
CA PHE A 283 1.87 -4.62 -16.49
C PHE A 283 1.92 -5.84 -15.56
N MET A 284 0.85 -6.12 -14.82
CA MET A 284 0.74 -7.33 -13.99
C MET A 284 0.94 -8.61 -14.82
N LYS A 285 0.35 -8.67 -16.03
CA LYS A 285 0.48 -9.81 -16.95
C LYS A 285 1.92 -10.01 -17.41
N GLU A 286 2.64 -8.93 -17.69
CA GLU A 286 4.07 -8.98 -18.03
C GLU A 286 4.89 -9.57 -16.88
N VAL A 287 4.68 -9.07 -15.65
CA VAL A 287 5.35 -9.58 -14.44
C VAL A 287 5.05 -11.07 -14.24
N GLU A 288 3.77 -11.46 -14.33
CA GLU A 288 3.35 -12.86 -14.16
C GLU A 288 4.01 -13.77 -15.20
N THR A 289 4.08 -13.35 -16.47
CA THR A 289 4.65 -14.13 -17.56
C THR A 289 6.15 -14.33 -17.37
N LEU A 290 6.90 -13.26 -17.12
CA LEU A 290 8.36 -13.32 -16.94
C LEU A 290 8.77 -14.16 -15.72
N VAL A 291 7.98 -14.12 -14.65
CA VAL A 291 8.20 -14.95 -13.47
C VAL A 291 7.93 -16.43 -13.77
N LYS A 292 6.84 -16.75 -14.47
CA LYS A 292 6.51 -18.13 -14.87
C LYS A 292 7.59 -18.74 -15.75
N ASP A 293 8.14 -17.98 -16.69
CA ASP A 293 9.20 -18.43 -17.60
C ASP A 293 10.51 -18.80 -16.87
N GLN A 294 10.75 -18.24 -15.69
CA GLN A 294 11.90 -18.55 -14.83
C GLN A 294 11.62 -19.68 -13.82
N GLY A 295 10.47 -20.36 -13.93
CA GLY A 295 10.08 -21.39 -12.96
C GLY A 295 9.64 -20.82 -11.61
N GLY A 296 9.01 -19.64 -11.63
CA GLY A 296 8.46 -18.97 -10.45
C GLY A 296 7.50 -19.83 -9.61
N PRO A 297 7.05 -19.30 -8.45
CA PRO A 297 6.25 -20.07 -7.51
C PRO A 297 4.97 -20.61 -8.16
N LYS A 298 4.70 -21.90 -7.93
CA LYS A 298 3.50 -22.62 -8.42
C LYS A 298 2.24 -22.21 -7.66
#